data_AF-A0A6J8F3V0-F1
#
_entry.id   AF-A0A6J8F3V0-F1
#
_cell.length_a   1.000
_cell.length_b   1.000
_cell.length_c   1.000
_cell.angle_alpha   90.00
_cell.angle_beta   90.00
_cell.angle_gamma   90.00
#
_symmetry.space_group_name_H-M   'P 1'
#
loop_
_entity.id
_entity.type
_entity.pdbx_description
1 polymer ?
#
loop_
_entity_poly.entity_id
_entity_poly.type
_entity_poly.pdbx_seq_one_letter_code
_entity_poly.pdbx_strand_id
1 'polypeptide(L)'
;MMAIAYLPLAVVRQNFQLFRQDATTQRLCHNCPGLRELLTYFQRNYLNGQFSPVIWNVYQRNMDNRTNNHVESFNKRWNAVVGRRHPNLWYFLKKLKTEERRGALSVAAVRRGDRPPVRKRKYRLLQERIDRLTNFYRNGQRTLNQYWDAMVYTVAQFN
;
A
#
# COMPACT_ATOMS: atom_id res chain seq x y z
N MET A 1 -3.68 4.33 11.76
CA MET A 1 -3.80 4.94 10.41
C MET A 1 -3.54 3.93 9.29
N MET A 2 -2.35 3.34 9.15
CA MET A 2 -2.03 2.47 7.98
C MET A 2 -2.93 1.23 7.83
N ALA A 3 -3.48 0.69 8.92
CA ALA A 3 -4.35 -0.48 8.85
C ALA A 3 -5.76 -0.20 8.31
N ILE A 4 -6.21 1.07 8.24
CA ILE A 4 -7.58 1.40 7.81
C ILE A 4 -7.85 1.04 6.35
N ALA A 5 -6.80 1.01 5.53
CA ALA A 5 -6.87 0.58 4.14
C ALA A 5 -7.22 -0.91 3.99
N TYR A 6 -7.05 -1.70 5.05
CA TYR A 6 -7.40 -3.12 5.08
C TYR A 6 -8.80 -3.37 5.63
N LEU A 7 -9.58 -2.36 6.00
CA LEU A 7 -10.96 -2.57 6.37
C LEU A 7 -11.85 -2.69 5.12
N PRO A 8 -12.98 -3.41 5.20
CA PRO A 8 -13.99 -3.38 4.15
C PRO A 8 -14.36 -1.95 3.80
N LEU A 9 -14.39 -1.63 2.51
CA LEU A 9 -14.56 -0.27 2.02
C LEU A 9 -15.78 0.44 2.64
N ALA A 10 -16.89 -0.30 2.80
CA ALA A 10 -18.13 0.19 3.39
C ALA A 10 -17.97 0.73 4.82
N VAL A 11 -17.06 0.14 5.61
CA VAL A 11 -16.91 0.49 7.03
C VAL A 11 -15.76 1.48 7.29
N VAL A 12 -14.93 1.77 6.29
CA VAL A 12 -13.75 2.66 6.41
C VAL A 12 -14.12 4.03 6.98
N ARG A 13 -15.14 4.69 6.42
CA ARG A 13 -15.52 6.05 6.83
C ARG A 13 -16.04 6.09 8.26
N GLN A 14 -16.96 5.19 8.60
CA GLN A 14 -17.54 5.10 9.94
C GLN A 14 -16.47 4.80 10.98
N ASN A 15 -15.58 3.83 10.72
CA ASN A 15 -14.52 3.46 11.67
C ASN A 15 -13.48 4.57 11.85
N PHE A 16 -13.19 5.35 10.80
CA PHE A 16 -12.34 6.53 10.96
C PHE A 16 -12.96 7.59 11.87
N GLN A 17 -14.27 7.82 11.76
CA GLN A 17 -14.99 8.76 12.62
C GLN A 17 -15.01 8.28 14.07
N LEU A 18 -15.31 7.01 14.30
CA LEU A 18 -15.25 6.40 15.64
C LEU A 18 -13.85 6.53 16.24
N PHE A 19 -12.81 6.23 15.45
CA PHE A 19 -11.43 6.38 15.89
C PHE A 19 -11.07 7.82 16.28
N ARG A 20 -11.55 8.82 15.53
CA ARG A 20 -11.35 10.23 15.87
C ARG A 20 -12.10 10.66 17.13
N GLN A 21 -13.25 10.06 17.40
CA GLN A 21 -14.08 10.37 18.56
C GLN A 21 -13.62 9.65 19.83
N ASP A 22 -12.80 8.61 19.69
CA ASP A 22 -12.26 7.87 20.83
C ASP A 22 -11.47 8.77 21.79
N ALA A 23 -11.68 8.56 23.09
CA ALA A 23 -11.10 9.39 24.14
C ALA A 23 -9.57 9.35 24.14
N THR A 24 -8.96 8.20 23.80
CA THR A 24 -7.50 8.09 23.72
C THR A 24 -6.94 8.90 22.56
N THR A 25 -7.59 8.81 21.39
CA THR A 25 -7.22 9.59 20.21
C THR A 25 -7.37 11.09 20.44
N GLN A 26 -8.44 11.53 21.12
CA GLN A 26 -8.62 12.93 21.47
C GLN A 26 -7.54 13.43 22.44
N ARG A 27 -7.19 12.65 23.48
CA ARG A 27 -6.08 12.97 24.39
C ARG A 27 -4.75 13.08 23.64
N LEU A 28 -4.46 12.15 22.74
CA LEU A 28 -3.25 12.19 21.90
C LEU A 28 -3.24 13.41 20.98
N CYS A 29 -4.38 13.76 20.39
CA CYS A 29 -4.52 14.96 19.56
C CYS A 29 -4.37 16.26 20.36
N HIS A 30 -4.78 16.26 21.62
CA HIS A 30 -4.56 17.39 22.52
C HIS A 30 -3.06 17.57 22.82
N ASN A 31 -2.38 16.48 23.13
CA ASN A 31 -0.94 16.49 23.45
C ASN A 31 -0.05 16.68 22.21
N CYS A 32 -0.57 16.38 21.01
CA CYS A 32 0.14 16.52 19.74
C CYS A 32 -0.77 17.18 18.69
N PRO A 33 -0.73 18.52 18.58
CA PRO A 33 -1.53 19.26 17.59
C PRO A 33 -1.28 18.79 16.15
N GLY A 34 -0.04 18.41 15.81
CA GLY A 34 0.31 17.88 14.49
C GLY A 34 -0.44 16.58 14.13
N LEU A 35 -0.76 15.73 15.12
CA LEU A 35 -1.60 14.55 14.89
C LEU A 35 -3.04 14.94 14.52
N ARG A 36 -3.59 15.97 15.17
CA ARG A 36 -4.92 16.50 14.85
C ARG A 36 -4.97 17.09 13.45
N GLU A 37 -3.94 17.83 13.05
CA GLU A 37 -3.79 18.36 11.70
C GLU A 37 -3.70 17.25 10.66
N LEU A 38 -2.88 16.22 10.92
CA LEU A 38 -2.76 15.05 10.06
C LEU A 38 -4.10 14.32 9.87
N LEU A 39 -4.84 14.08 10.96
CA LEU A 39 -6.17 13.45 10.90
C LEU A 39 -7.16 14.29 10.11
N THR A 40 -7.10 15.62 10.27
CA THR A 40 -7.97 16.56 9.56
C THR A 40 -7.63 16.60 8.06
N TYR A 41 -6.34 16.66 7.72
CA TYR A 41 -5.85 16.58 6.36
C TYR A 41 -6.25 15.26 5.68
N PHE A 42 -6.06 14.13 6.39
CA PHE A 42 -6.43 12.81 5.88
C PHE A 42 -7.94 12.74 5.59
N GLN A 43 -8.79 13.21 6.50
CA GLN A 43 -10.23 13.24 6.25
C GLN A 43 -10.59 14.08 5.02
N ARG A 44 -10.01 15.28 4.92
CA ARG A 44 -10.31 16.21 3.82
C ARG A 44 -9.88 15.66 2.46
N ASN A 45 -8.73 15.01 2.37
CA ASN A 45 -8.16 14.59 1.08
C ASN A 45 -8.48 13.13 0.72
N TYR A 46 -8.40 12.22 1.70
CA TYR A 46 -8.43 10.77 1.48
C TYR A 46 -9.77 10.09 1.81
N LEU A 47 -10.69 10.78 2.51
CA LEU A 47 -12.04 10.25 2.76
C LEU A 47 -13.12 11.00 1.98
N ASN A 48 -13.01 12.33 1.94
CA ASN A 48 -14.02 13.23 1.41
C ASN A 48 -13.52 14.05 0.19
N GLY A 49 -12.25 13.92 -0.18
CA GLY A 49 -11.62 14.74 -1.21
C GLY A 49 -11.32 13.96 -2.49
N GLN A 50 -10.29 14.43 -3.20
CA GLN A 50 -9.90 13.91 -4.51
C GLN A 50 -9.39 12.46 -4.46
N PHE A 51 -8.86 11.99 -3.33
CA PHE A 51 -8.31 10.65 -3.18
C PHE A 51 -9.31 9.71 -2.50
N SER A 52 -10.39 9.37 -3.20
CA SER A 52 -11.44 8.47 -2.70
C SER A 52 -10.87 7.17 -2.10
N PRO A 53 -11.48 6.62 -1.03
CA PRO A 53 -11.08 5.34 -0.43
C PRO A 53 -10.88 4.19 -1.41
N VAL A 54 -11.63 4.17 -2.51
CA VAL A 54 -11.49 3.16 -3.58
C VAL A 54 -10.05 3.11 -4.14
N ILE A 55 -9.35 4.24 -4.19
CA ILE A 55 -8.02 4.37 -4.82
C ILE A 55 -6.92 3.75 -3.95
N TRP A 56 -7.05 3.87 -2.63
CA TRP A 56 -5.99 3.46 -1.68
C TRP A 56 -6.36 2.26 -0.82
N ASN A 57 -7.63 1.85 -0.76
CA ASN A 57 -8.05 0.64 -0.06
C ASN A 57 -7.38 -0.60 -0.67
N VAL A 58 -7.09 -1.58 0.19
CA VAL A 58 -6.38 -2.84 -0.12
C VAL A 58 -7.15 -4.08 0.35
N TYR A 59 -8.35 -3.93 0.93
CA TYR A 59 -9.10 -5.05 1.54
C TYR A 59 -9.46 -6.17 0.53
N GLN A 60 -9.80 -5.81 -0.70
CA GLN A 60 -10.15 -6.76 -1.76
C GLN A 60 -9.05 -6.91 -2.81
N ARG A 61 -7.83 -6.43 -2.56
CA ARG A 61 -6.79 -6.51 -3.59
C ARG A 61 -6.20 -7.91 -3.68
N ASN A 62 -6.18 -8.42 -4.91
CA ASN A 62 -5.21 -9.44 -5.30
C ASN A 62 -3.82 -8.78 -5.23
N MET A 63 -2.97 -9.28 -4.33
CA MET A 63 -1.68 -8.66 -4.02
C MET A 63 -0.60 -8.91 -5.08
N ASP A 64 -1.00 -9.13 -6.34
CA ASP A 64 -0.11 -9.40 -7.47
C ASP A 64 0.93 -8.29 -7.64
N ASN A 65 0.52 -7.03 -7.37
CA ASN A 65 1.40 -5.87 -7.37
C ASN A 65 1.62 -5.34 -5.94
N ARG A 66 2.90 -5.23 -5.53
CA ARG A 66 3.34 -4.85 -4.17
C ARG A 66 2.92 -3.43 -3.73
N THR A 67 2.66 -2.54 -4.67
CA THR A 67 2.33 -1.12 -4.46
C THR A 67 1.21 -0.73 -5.42
N ASN A 68 0.28 0.14 -4.99
CA ASN A 68 -0.74 0.70 -5.91
C ASN A 68 -0.12 1.58 -7.00
N ASN A 69 1.16 1.95 -6.85
CA ASN A 69 1.82 2.91 -7.68
C ASN A 69 2.89 2.26 -8.55
N HIS A 70 2.48 1.86 -9.76
CA HIS A 70 3.38 1.40 -10.81
C HIS A 70 4.40 2.48 -11.20
N VAL A 71 3.99 3.75 -11.17
CA VAL A 71 4.84 4.89 -11.49
C VAL A 71 5.95 5.05 -10.45
N GLU A 72 5.63 4.95 -9.16
CA GLU A 72 6.65 5.00 -8.09
C GLU A 72 7.64 3.84 -8.22
N SER A 73 7.14 2.63 -8.50
CA SER A 73 7.98 1.44 -8.68
C SER A 73 8.92 1.59 -9.88
N PHE A 74 8.40 2.14 -10.99
CA PHE A 74 9.19 2.48 -12.17
C PHE A 74 10.22 3.56 -11.85
N ASN A 75 9.83 4.68 -11.25
CA ASN A 75 10.72 5.79 -10.92
C ASN A 75 11.86 5.37 -9.98
N LYS A 76 11.55 4.55 -8.95
CA LYS A 76 12.57 4.01 -8.06
C LYS A 76 13.58 3.14 -8.80
N ARG A 77 13.09 2.28 -9.70
CA ARG A 77 13.95 1.43 -10.54
C ARG A 77 14.77 2.26 -11.51
N TRP A 78 14.14 3.23 -12.17
CA TRP A 78 14.77 4.15 -13.11
C TRP A 78 15.91 4.93 -12.45
N ASN A 79 15.67 5.49 -11.26
CA ASN A 79 16.70 6.17 -10.48
C ASN A 79 17.88 5.25 -10.14
N ALA A 80 17.62 3.99 -9.80
CA ALA A 80 18.68 3.01 -9.56
C ALA A 80 19.47 2.66 -10.83
N VAL A 81 18.80 2.57 -11.98
CA VAL A 81 19.42 2.25 -13.29
C VAL A 81 20.27 3.40 -13.81
N VAL A 82 19.78 4.63 -13.65
CA VAL A 82 20.51 5.86 -13.99
C VAL A 82 21.68 6.05 -13.01
N GLY A 83 21.46 5.87 -11.71
CA GLY A 83 22.51 5.88 -10.69
C GLY A 83 23.27 7.20 -10.56
N ARG A 84 22.76 8.30 -11.15
CA ARG A 84 23.36 9.63 -11.18
C ARG A 84 22.30 10.68 -10.90
N ARG A 85 22.64 11.66 -10.06
CA ARG A 85 21.74 12.79 -9.74
C ARG A 85 21.55 13.73 -10.93
N HIS A 86 22.63 13.97 -11.69
CA HIS A 86 22.65 14.87 -12.85
C HIS A 86 23.34 14.19 -14.05
N PRO A 87 22.68 13.23 -14.71
CA PRO A 87 23.24 12.61 -15.92
C PRO A 87 23.24 13.61 -17.08
N ASN A 88 24.31 13.61 -17.89
CA ASN A 88 24.27 14.31 -19.18
C ASN A 88 23.33 13.59 -20.16
N LEU A 89 22.92 14.31 -21.21
CA LEU A 89 21.93 13.83 -22.19
C LEU A 89 22.31 12.49 -22.82
N TRP A 90 23.57 12.33 -23.24
CA TRP A 90 24.04 11.10 -23.89
C TRP A 90 24.00 9.89 -22.96
N TYR A 91 24.40 10.07 -21.69
CA TYR A 91 24.29 9.02 -20.68
C TYR A 91 22.84 8.66 -20.41
N PHE A 92 21.97 9.67 -20.28
CA PHE A 92 20.54 9.48 -20.07
C PHE A 92 19.91 8.66 -21.21
N LEU A 93 20.18 9.04 -22.46
CA LEU A 93 19.70 8.33 -23.66
C LEU A 93 20.19 6.88 -23.69
N LYS A 94 21.47 6.64 -23.34
CA LYS A 94 22.01 5.29 -23.25
C LYS A 94 21.25 4.44 -22.24
N LYS A 95 20.96 4.99 -21.06
CA LYS A 95 20.18 4.29 -20.02
C LYS A 95 18.74 4.05 -20.43
N LEU A 96 18.15 4.99 -21.17
CA LEU A 96 16.77 4.88 -21.64
C LEU A 96 16.61 3.70 -22.61
N LYS A 97 17.51 3.57 -23.58
CA LYS A 97 17.56 2.42 -24.50
C LYS A 97 17.74 1.09 -23.77
N THR A 98 18.53 1.06 -22.69
CA THR A 98 18.70 -0.15 -21.88
C THR A 98 17.40 -0.54 -21.17
N GLU A 99 16.66 0.42 -20.61
CA GLU A 99 15.39 0.11 -19.94
C GLU A 99 14.27 -0.25 -20.92
N GLU A 100 14.25 0.34 -22.11
CA GLU A 100 13.36 -0.09 -23.19
C GLU A 100 13.62 -1.56 -23.57
N ARG A 101 14.88 -1.92 -23.83
CA ARG A 101 15.27 -3.30 -24.15
C ARG A 101 14.86 -4.26 -23.04
N ARG A 102 15.03 -3.88 -21.78
CA ARG A 102 14.59 -4.68 -20.63
C ARG A 102 13.07 -4.87 -20.61
N GLY A 103 12.30 -3.83 -20.92
CA GLY A 103 10.85 -3.91 -21.07
C GLY A 103 10.46 -4.90 -22.16
N ALA A 104 11.07 -4.81 -23.33
CA ALA A 104 10.85 -5.73 -24.45
C ALA A 104 11.16 -7.20 -24.07
N LEU A 105 12.27 -7.44 -23.36
CA LEU A 105 12.61 -8.78 -22.87
C LEU A 105 11.58 -9.32 -21.87
N SER A 106 11.08 -8.48 -20.97
CA SER A 106 10.04 -8.87 -20.02
C SER A 106 8.73 -9.24 -20.72
N VAL A 107 8.33 -8.47 -21.75
CA VAL A 107 7.14 -8.78 -22.56
C VAL A 107 7.33 -10.08 -23.33
N ALA A 108 8.51 -10.29 -23.93
CA ALA A 108 8.83 -11.53 -24.65
C ALA A 108 8.81 -12.75 -23.72
N ALA A 109 9.33 -12.62 -22.49
CA ALA A 109 9.28 -13.68 -21.48
C ALA A 109 7.84 -14.07 -21.11
N VAL A 110 6.98 -13.07 -20.86
CA VAL A 110 5.55 -13.30 -20.60
C VAL A 110 4.88 -13.99 -21.78
N ARG A 111 5.17 -13.57 -23.02
CA ARG A 111 4.62 -14.20 -24.24
C ARG A 111 5.06 -15.66 -24.42
N ARG A 112 6.26 -16.03 -23.96
CA ARG A 112 6.74 -17.42 -23.95
C ARG A 112 6.12 -18.28 -22.85
N GLY A 113 5.39 -17.68 -21.90
CA GLY A 113 4.89 -18.37 -20.71
C GLY A 113 5.95 -18.58 -19.64
N ASP A 114 7.06 -17.83 -19.69
CA ASP A 114 8.09 -17.88 -18.65
C ASP A 114 7.47 -17.50 -17.30
N ARG A 115 7.81 -18.25 -16.24
CA ARG A 115 7.28 -17.98 -14.90
C ARG A 115 7.81 -16.64 -14.37
N PRO A 116 6.97 -15.83 -13.70
CA PRO A 116 7.43 -14.59 -13.09
C PRO A 116 8.44 -14.88 -11.95
N PRO A 117 9.34 -13.93 -11.66
CA PRO A 117 10.29 -14.08 -10.56
C PRO A 117 9.57 -14.28 -9.23
N VAL A 118 10.05 -15.25 -8.44
CA VAL A 118 9.43 -15.62 -7.17
C VAL A 118 9.49 -14.46 -6.19
N ARG A 119 8.33 -14.11 -5.61
CA ARG A 119 8.22 -13.07 -4.60
C ARG A 119 9.00 -13.47 -3.33
N LYS A 120 9.72 -12.53 -2.73
CA LYS A 120 10.50 -12.76 -1.49
C LYS A 120 9.62 -13.37 -0.40
N ARG A 121 10.16 -14.35 0.35
CA ARG A 121 9.43 -15.10 1.41
C ARG A 121 8.69 -14.19 2.39
N LYS A 122 9.33 -13.10 2.87
CA LYS A 122 8.71 -12.12 3.77
C LYS A 122 7.34 -11.64 3.26
N TYR A 123 7.24 -11.31 1.98
CA TYR A 123 5.99 -10.79 1.40
C TYR A 123 4.95 -11.88 1.14
N ARG A 124 5.38 -13.12 0.87
CA ARG A 124 4.45 -14.27 0.79
C ARG A 124 3.82 -14.57 2.14
N LEU A 125 4.63 -14.61 3.20
CA LEU A 125 4.14 -14.83 4.57
C LEU A 125 3.20 -13.71 5.05
N LEU A 126 3.51 -12.46 4.70
CA LEU A 126 2.61 -11.33 4.97
C LEU A 126 1.26 -11.53 4.29
N GLN A 127 1.27 -11.88 3.00
CA GLN A 127 0.06 -12.12 2.23
C GLN A 127 -0.78 -13.25 2.83
N GLU A 128 -0.16 -14.41 3.08
CA GLU A 128 -0.82 -15.56 3.70
C GLU A 128 -1.45 -15.22 5.06
N ARG A 129 -0.83 -14.32 5.84
CA ARG A 129 -1.40 -13.87 7.11
C ARG A 129 -2.59 -12.94 6.91
N ILE A 130 -2.50 -11.99 5.98
CA ILE A 130 -3.60 -11.08 5.64
C ILE A 130 -4.80 -11.86 5.11
N ASP A 131 -4.58 -12.83 4.23
CA ASP A 131 -5.64 -13.67 3.66
C ASP A 131 -6.33 -14.50 4.74
N ARG A 132 -5.57 -15.13 5.64
CA ARG A 132 -6.14 -15.86 6.79
C ARG A 132 -7.00 -14.96 7.68
N LEU A 133 -6.49 -13.78 8.05
CA LEU A 133 -7.24 -12.84 8.90
C LEU A 133 -8.52 -12.36 8.21
N THR A 134 -8.45 -12.09 6.91
CA THR A 134 -9.58 -11.65 6.10
C THR A 134 -10.62 -12.74 5.97
N ASN A 135 -10.21 -14.00 5.79
CA ASN A 135 -11.11 -15.15 5.74
C ASN A 135 -11.82 -15.39 7.08
N PHE A 136 -11.10 -15.31 8.21
CA PHE A 136 -11.73 -15.41 9.53
C PHE A 136 -12.78 -14.34 9.76
N TYR A 137 -12.52 -13.09 9.33
CA TYR A 137 -13.51 -12.03 9.40
C TYR A 137 -14.71 -12.28 8.48
N ARG A 138 -14.47 -12.67 7.21
CA ARG A 138 -15.54 -12.98 6.24
C ARG A 138 -16.44 -14.14 6.69
N ASN A 139 -15.86 -15.12 7.37
CA ASN A 139 -16.59 -16.28 7.89
C ASN A 139 -17.26 -16.01 9.25
N GLY A 140 -17.22 -14.77 9.76
CA GLY A 140 -17.84 -14.39 11.03
C GLY A 140 -17.12 -14.91 12.29
N GLN A 141 -15.94 -15.50 12.15
CA GLN A 141 -15.15 -16.03 13.27
C GLN A 141 -14.44 -14.92 14.08
N ARG A 142 -14.37 -13.70 13.54
CA ARG A 142 -13.82 -12.52 14.21
C ARG A 142 -14.73 -11.32 14.03
N THR A 143 -14.86 -10.52 15.08
CA THR A 143 -15.51 -9.21 14.98
C THR A 143 -14.63 -8.22 14.22
N LEU A 144 -15.21 -7.10 13.78
CA LEU A 144 -14.48 -6.04 13.06
C LEU A 144 -13.29 -5.51 13.88
N ASN A 145 -13.47 -5.29 15.19
CA ASN A 145 -12.41 -4.78 16.07
C ASN A 145 -11.26 -5.80 16.20
N GLN A 146 -11.58 -7.07 16.44
CA GLN A 146 -10.58 -8.14 16.52
C GLN A 146 -9.81 -8.32 15.20
N TYR A 147 -10.49 -8.15 14.06
CA TYR A 147 -9.85 -8.14 12.76
C TYR A 147 -8.92 -6.93 12.62
N TRP A 148 -9.40 -5.74 12.96
CA TRP A 148 -8.65 -4.50 12.79
C TRP A 148 -7.38 -4.49 13.66
N ASP A 149 -7.47 -4.89 14.92
CA ASP A 149 -6.32 -4.97 15.83
C ASP A 149 -5.27 -5.97 15.33
N ALA A 150 -5.72 -7.15 14.88
CA ALA A 150 -4.83 -8.15 14.30
C ALA A 150 -4.14 -7.65 13.02
N MET A 151 -4.84 -6.86 12.21
CA MET A 151 -4.28 -6.22 11.02
C MET A 151 -3.26 -5.13 11.37
N VAL A 152 -3.53 -4.30 12.38
CA VAL A 152 -2.58 -3.29 12.88
C VAL A 152 -1.26 -3.96 13.28
N TYR A 153 -1.32 -5.02 14.08
CA TYR A 153 -0.14 -5.76 14.50
C TYR A 153 0.60 -6.40 13.32
N THR A 154 -0.14 -7.03 12.41
CA THR A 154 0.43 -7.70 11.24
C THR A 154 1.15 -6.72 10.32
N VAL A 155 0.56 -5.56 10.04
CA VAL A 155 1.19 -4.55 9.18
C VAL A 155 2.40 -3.91 9.85
N ALA A 156 2.35 -3.69 11.17
CA ALA A 156 3.47 -3.13 11.92
C ALA A 156 4.71 -4.05 11.92
N GLN A 157 4.52 -5.37 12.01
CA GLN A 157 5.62 -6.35 12.04
C GLN A 157 6.38 -6.47 10.71
N PHE A 158 5.76 -6.09 9.59
CA PHE A 158 6.33 -6.30 8.25
C PHE A 158 6.79 -5.01 7.54
N ASN A 159 6.51 -3.84 8.09
CA ASN A 159 7.14 -2.58 7.67
C ASN A 159 8.60 -2.50 8.15
#